data_AF-A0A955M2H3-F1
#
_entry.id   AF-A0A955M2H3-F1
#
_cell.length_a   1.000
_cell.length_b   1.000
_cell.length_c   1.000
_cell.angle_alpha   90.00
_cell.angle_beta   90.00
_cell.angle_gamma   90.00
#
_symmetry.space_group_name_H-M   'P 1'
#
loop_
_entity.id
_entity.type
_entity.pdbx_description
1 polymer ?
#
loop_
_entity_poly.entity_id
_entity_poly.type
_entity_poly.pdbx_seq_one_letter_code
_entity_poly.pdbx_strand_id
1 'polypeptide(L)'
;MKNSKFIATIGLIAILAVGCGQKPTTNNANEAIEKAKSQPSVEAQVDFLVKEANAFVNSEKFDDAIKTAKHVLADLDKESQAAQEIINRATEELKKAAEAKIDEAKQEANKKMDEM
;
A
#
# COMPACT_ATOMS: atom_id res chain seq x y z
N MET A 1 20.37 1.33 56.91
CA MET A 1 19.16 1.56 56.08
C MET A 1 19.64 1.99 54.69
N LYS A 2 19.34 1.20 53.66
CA LYS A 2 19.89 1.34 52.29
C LYS A 2 19.10 2.40 51.52
N ASN A 3 19.77 3.49 51.15
CA ASN A 3 19.20 4.55 50.31
C ASN A 3 19.29 4.10 48.84
N SER A 4 18.12 3.83 48.24
CA SER A 4 18.00 3.36 46.86
C SER A 4 18.11 4.55 45.90
N LYS A 5 19.15 4.56 45.07
CA LYS A 5 19.31 5.50 43.96
C LYS A 5 18.46 5.01 42.78
N PHE A 6 17.31 5.63 42.56
CA PHE A 6 16.56 5.51 41.30
C PHE A 6 17.27 6.36 40.23
N ILE A 7 18.08 5.70 39.41
CA ILE A 7 18.52 6.21 38.11
C ILE A 7 18.01 5.18 37.10
N ALA A 8 16.90 5.49 36.44
CA ALA A 8 16.42 4.75 35.28
C ALA A 8 16.11 5.77 34.18
N THR A 9 17.21 6.17 33.56
CA THR A 9 17.43 6.48 32.15
C THR A 9 16.17 6.68 31.28
N ILE A 10 16.07 7.90 30.77
CA ILE A 10 15.24 8.38 29.67
C ILE A 10 15.35 7.40 28.48
N GLY A 11 14.30 6.61 28.25
CA GLY A 11 14.11 5.82 27.04
C GLY A 11 13.33 6.64 26.02
N LEU A 12 14.00 7.59 25.36
CA LEU A 12 13.50 8.29 24.18
C LEU A 12 13.37 7.27 23.05
N ILE A 13 12.23 6.59 22.95
CA ILE A 13 11.90 5.79 21.76
C ILE A 13 11.57 6.77 20.66
N ALA A 14 12.59 7.03 19.86
CA ALA A 14 12.52 7.76 18.62
C ALA A 14 11.52 7.07 17.69
N ILE A 15 10.31 7.63 17.58
CA ILE A 15 9.39 7.37 16.45
C ILE A 15 9.96 8.12 15.25
N LEU A 16 11.09 7.62 14.72
CA LEU A 16 11.67 8.07 13.48
C LEU A 16 11.19 7.15 12.36
N ALA A 17 10.69 7.76 11.29
CA ALA A 17 10.36 7.18 9.99
C ALA A 17 8.93 6.61 9.77
N VAL A 18 7.90 7.39 10.12
CA VAL A 18 6.59 7.25 9.42
C VAL A 18 6.69 8.02 8.10
N GLY A 19 7.40 7.46 7.13
CA GLY A 19 7.68 8.12 5.86
C GLY A 19 8.46 7.30 4.84
N CYS A 20 8.86 6.08 5.18
CA CYS A 20 9.38 5.13 4.19
C CYS A 20 8.22 4.28 3.68
N GLY A 21 7.95 4.34 2.37
CA GLY A 21 6.90 3.59 1.69
C GLY A 21 6.88 2.13 2.16
N GLN A 22 5.87 1.79 2.94
CA GLN A 22 5.72 0.46 3.49
C GLN A 22 5.57 -0.51 2.32
N LYS A 23 6.47 -1.47 2.21
CA LYS A 23 6.36 -2.56 1.23
C LYS A 23 5.26 -3.53 1.67
N PRO A 24 4.56 -4.15 0.71
CA PRO A 24 3.52 -5.11 1.04
C PRO A 24 4.16 -6.32 1.74
N THR A 25 3.47 -6.83 2.75
CA THR A 25 3.91 -8.04 3.47
C THR A 25 3.57 -9.31 2.71
N THR A 26 2.78 -9.20 1.64
CA THR A 26 2.40 -10.27 0.73
C THR A 26 2.76 -9.94 -0.72
N ASN A 27 2.84 -10.96 -1.58
CA ASN A 27 3.31 -10.76 -2.95
C ASN A 27 2.22 -10.24 -3.89
N ASN A 28 0.95 -10.51 -3.59
CA ASN A 28 -0.20 -10.18 -4.42
C ASN A 28 -1.49 -10.12 -3.59
N ALA A 29 -2.57 -9.64 -4.19
CA ALA A 29 -3.86 -9.48 -3.52
C ALA A 29 -4.45 -10.80 -2.99
N ASN A 30 -4.29 -11.92 -3.70
CA ASN A 30 -4.84 -13.20 -3.24
C ASN A 30 -4.18 -13.66 -1.94
N GLU A 31 -2.85 -13.51 -1.86
CA GLU A 31 -2.10 -13.83 -0.65
C GLU A 31 -2.48 -12.90 0.51
N ALA A 32 -2.65 -11.60 0.25
CA ALA A 32 -3.16 -10.65 1.24
C ALA A 32 -4.54 -11.07 1.77
N ILE A 33 -5.48 -11.37 0.87
CA ILE A 33 -6.84 -11.79 1.22
C ILE A 33 -6.83 -13.08 2.03
N GLU A 34 -6.02 -14.07 1.63
CA GLU A 34 -5.92 -15.32 2.37
C GLU A 34 -5.34 -15.12 3.77
N LYS A 35 -4.28 -14.31 3.88
CA LYS A 35 -3.66 -13.98 5.16
C LYS A 35 -4.60 -13.18 6.07
N ALA A 36 -5.42 -12.30 5.50
CA ALA A 36 -6.43 -11.56 6.26
C ALA A 36 -7.37 -12.51 7.01
N LYS A 37 -7.81 -13.62 6.42
CA LYS A 37 -8.72 -14.58 7.09
C LYS A 37 -8.20 -15.13 8.42
N SER A 38 -6.89 -15.08 8.66
CA SER A 38 -6.27 -15.47 9.93
C SER A 38 -6.32 -14.39 11.02
N GLN A 39 -6.79 -13.19 10.69
CA GLN A 39 -6.97 -12.10 11.66
C GLN A 39 -8.18 -12.38 12.56
N PRO A 40 -8.12 -11.93 13.83
CA PRO A 40 -9.08 -12.34 14.86
C PRO A 40 -10.48 -11.73 14.71
N SER A 41 -10.64 -10.65 13.94
CA SER A 41 -11.94 -9.98 13.73
C SER A 41 -12.03 -9.36 12.35
N VAL A 42 -13.25 -8.99 11.93
CA VAL A 42 -13.49 -8.31 10.64
C VAL A 42 -12.74 -6.97 10.60
N GLU A 43 -12.74 -6.20 11.68
CA GLU A 43 -12.00 -4.94 11.78
C GLU A 43 -10.50 -5.17 11.59
N ALA A 44 -9.94 -6.22 12.20
CA ALA A 44 -8.53 -6.58 12.02
C ALA A 44 -8.23 -7.04 10.58
N GLN A 45 -9.18 -7.71 9.92
CA GLN A 45 -9.08 -8.07 8.50
C GLN A 45 -9.04 -6.82 7.62
N VAL A 46 -9.97 -5.88 7.84
CA VAL A 46 -10.05 -4.61 7.11
C VAL A 46 -8.77 -3.80 7.30
N ASP A 47 -8.32 -3.61 8.54
CA ASP A 47 -7.09 -2.87 8.85
C ASP A 47 -5.86 -3.48 8.17
N PHE A 48 -5.76 -4.81 8.18
CA PHE A 48 -4.68 -5.51 7.51
C PHE A 48 -4.71 -5.29 5.99
N LEU A 49 -5.89 -5.48 5.36
CA LEU A 49 -6.05 -5.35 3.92
C LEU A 49 -5.89 -3.91 3.43
N VAL A 50 -6.34 -2.92 4.20
CA VAL A 50 -6.11 -1.50 3.92
C VAL A 50 -4.61 -1.18 3.94
N LYS A 51 -3.85 -1.73 4.91
CA LYS A 51 -2.39 -1.56 4.95
C LYS A 51 -1.70 -2.22 3.76
N GLU A 52 -2.08 -3.46 3.41
CA GLU A 52 -1.53 -4.15 2.24
C GLU A 52 -1.87 -3.42 0.94
N ALA A 53 -3.11 -2.96 0.77
CA ALA A 53 -3.53 -2.22 -0.42
C ALA A 53 -2.76 -0.90 -0.59
N ASN A 54 -2.54 -0.15 0.50
CA ASN A 54 -1.65 1.01 0.49
C ASN A 54 -0.22 0.65 0.08
N ALA A 55 0.30 -0.45 0.61
CA ALA A 55 1.64 -0.91 0.32
C ALA A 55 1.80 -1.37 -1.15
N PHE A 56 0.75 -1.98 -1.72
CA PHE A 56 0.68 -2.28 -3.15
C PHE A 56 0.68 -1.02 -4.01
N VAL A 57 -0.05 0.04 -3.64
CA VAL A 57 0.03 1.35 -4.34
C VAL A 57 1.46 1.88 -4.32
N ASN A 58 2.10 1.89 -3.15
CA ASN A 58 3.48 2.37 -3.00
C ASN A 58 4.51 1.55 -3.79
N SER A 59 4.17 0.31 -4.13
CA SER A 59 5.01 -0.61 -4.90
C SER A 59 4.60 -0.67 -6.37
N GLU A 60 3.75 0.25 -6.82
CA GLU A 60 3.22 0.33 -8.19
C GLU A 60 2.45 -0.93 -8.64
N LYS A 61 2.03 -1.77 -7.68
CA LYS A 61 1.18 -2.94 -7.90
C LYS A 61 -0.29 -2.52 -7.87
N PHE A 62 -0.69 -1.63 -8.77
CA PHE A 62 -2.00 -0.98 -8.72
C PHE A 62 -3.17 -1.97 -8.84
N ASP A 63 -3.02 -3.02 -9.65
CA ASP A 63 -4.06 -4.06 -9.78
C ASP A 63 -4.29 -4.81 -8.46
N ASP A 64 -3.20 -5.15 -7.75
CA ASP A 64 -3.29 -5.80 -6.45
C ASP A 64 -3.91 -4.87 -5.41
N ALA A 65 -3.56 -3.58 -5.43
CA ALA A 65 -4.15 -2.57 -4.56
C ALA A 65 -5.68 -2.47 -4.77
N ILE A 66 -6.11 -2.33 -6.02
CA ILE A 66 -7.53 -2.22 -6.39
C ILE A 66 -8.29 -3.49 -5.98
N LYS A 67 -7.74 -4.67 -6.28
CA LYS A 67 -8.38 -5.94 -5.95
C LYS A 67 -8.53 -6.13 -4.44
N THR A 68 -7.49 -5.80 -3.67
CA THR A 68 -7.50 -5.89 -2.21
C THR A 68 -8.55 -4.95 -1.61
N ALA A 69 -8.59 -3.69 -2.07
CA ALA A 69 -9.57 -2.71 -1.60
C ALA A 69 -11.01 -3.05 -2.02
N LYS A 70 -11.22 -3.60 -3.23
CA LYS A 70 -12.54 -4.09 -3.66
C LYS A 70 -13.04 -5.25 -2.80
N HIS A 71 -12.15 -6.13 -2.35
CA HIS A 71 -12.53 -7.21 -1.44
C HIS A 71 -13.04 -6.66 -0.09
N VAL A 72 -12.38 -5.62 0.45
CA VAL A 72 -12.86 -4.92 1.65
C VAL A 72 -14.29 -4.41 1.43
N LEU A 73 -14.53 -3.66 0.35
CA LEU A 73 -15.86 -3.11 0.05
C LEU A 73 -16.93 -4.16 -0.27
N ALA A 74 -16.55 -5.31 -0.82
CA ALA A 74 -17.52 -6.34 -1.17
C ALA A 74 -17.92 -7.19 0.05
N ASP A 75 -16.92 -7.59 0.85
CA ASP A 75 -17.05 -8.74 1.74
C ASP A 75 -16.86 -8.42 3.23
N LEU A 76 -16.24 -7.28 3.58
CA LEU A 76 -15.86 -6.98 4.97
C LEU A 76 -16.47 -5.67 5.50
N ASP A 77 -16.32 -4.58 4.76
CA ASP A 77 -16.82 -3.25 5.12
C ASP A 77 -17.21 -2.48 3.84
N LYS A 78 -18.52 -2.48 3.55
CA LYS A 78 -19.10 -1.87 2.36
C LYS A 78 -19.03 -0.35 2.33
N GLU A 79 -18.85 0.28 3.48
CA GLU A 79 -18.81 1.73 3.62
C GLU A 79 -17.40 2.23 3.91
N SER A 80 -16.38 1.37 3.73
CA SER A 80 -14.98 1.69 4.00
C SER A 80 -14.48 2.83 3.12
N GLN A 81 -14.44 4.04 3.69
CA GLN A 81 -13.90 5.22 3.02
C GLN A 81 -12.44 5.02 2.60
N ALA A 82 -11.64 4.38 3.47
CA ALA A 82 -10.24 4.07 3.19
C ALA A 82 -10.08 3.17 1.94
N ALA A 83 -10.90 2.13 1.80
CA ALA A 83 -10.85 1.26 0.63
C ALA A 83 -11.27 2.01 -0.65
N GLN A 84 -12.30 2.86 -0.58
CA GLN A 84 -12.73 3.67 -1.71
C GLN A 84 -11.64 4.65 -2.17
N GLU A 85 -10.97 5.32 -1.24
CA GLU A 85 -9.85 6.22 -1.53
C GLU A 85 -8.67 5.50 -2.18
N ILE A 86 -8.34 4.29 -1.70
CA ILE A 86 -7.26 3.49 -2.28
C ILE A 86 -7.58 3.09 -3.72
N ILE A 87 -8.81 2.67 -4.02
CA ILE A 87 -9.23 2.36 -5.40
C ILE A 87 -9.05 3.58 -6.29
N ASN A 88 -9.51 4.75 -5.85
CA ASN A 88 -9.42 5.99 -6.63
C ASN A 88 -7.95 6.34 -6.93
N ARG A 89 -7.11 6.35 -5.89
CA ARG A 89 -5.68 6.67 -6.03
C ARG A 89 -4.94 5.64 -6.89
N ALA A 90 -5.15 4.34 -6.66
CA ALA A 90 -4.51 3.29 -7.45
C ALA A 90 -4.92 3.36 -8.93
N THR A 91 -6.19 3.68 -9.22
CA THR A 91 -6.68 3.85 -10.59
C THR A 91 -6.07 5.08 -11.25
N GLU A 92 -5.94 6.19 -10.52
CA GLU A 92 -5.31 7.40 -11.02
C GLU A 92 -3.83 7.17 -11.36
N GLU A 93 -3.07 6.54 -10.46
CA GLU A 93 -1.66 6.22 -10.68
C GLU A 93 -1.47 5.21 -11.81
N LEU A 94 -2.35 4.21 -11.93
CA LEU A 94 -2.35 3.29 -13.07
C LEU A 94 -2.56 4.04 -14.39
N LYS A 95 -3.48 5.00 -14.43
CA LYS A 95 -3.72 5.83 -15.62
C LYS A 95 -2.49 6.68 -15.96
N LYS A 96 -1.87 7.34 -14.98
CA LYS A 96 -0.64 8.13 -15.18
C LYS A 96 0.50 7.26 -15.72
N ALA A 97 0.68 6.06 -15.16
CA ALA A 97 1.70 5.12 -15.61
C ALA A 97 1.45 4.68 -17.08
N ALA A 98 0.19 4.44 -17.45
CA ALA A 98 -0.18 4.09 -18.82
C ALA A 98 0.08 5.24 -19.80
N GLU A 99 -0.28 6.48 -19.43
CA GLU A 99 -0.02 7.68 -20.25
C GLU A 99 1.49 7.90 -20.45
N ALA A 100 2.28 7.78 -19.39
CA ALA A 100 3.74 7.88 -19.47
C ALA A 100 4.34 6.85 -20.44
N LYS A 101 3.87 5.59 -20.40
CA LYS A 101 4.34 4.55 -21.32
C LYS A 101 3.99 4.81 -22.78
N ILE A 102 2.82 5.39 -23.04
CA ILE A 102 2.42 5.79 -24.40
C ILE A 102 3.33 6.91 -24.91
N ASP A 103 3.65 7.89 -24.08
CA ASP A 103 4.50 9.01 -24.48
C ASP A 103 5.97 8.57 -24.66
N GLU A 104 6.48 7.68 -23.82
CA GLU A 104 7.78 7.00 -24.01
C GLU A 104 7.83 6.29 -25.38
N ALA A 105 6.79 5.52 -25.72
CA ALA A 105 6.73 4.80 -26.99
C ALA A 105 6.69 5.73 -28.21
N LYS A 106 5.97 6.85 -28.13
CA LYS A 106 5.95 7.87 -29.19
C LYS A 106 7.33 8.52 -29.38
N GLN A 107 8.01 8.85 -28.28
CA GLN A 107 9.35 9.43 -28.34
C GLN A 107 10.35 8.46 -28.97
N GLU A 108 10.29 7.17 -28.59
CA GLU A 108 11.14 6.13 -29.17
C GLU A 108 10.87 5.94 -30.67
N ALA A 109 9.59 5.98 -31.08
CA ALA A 109 9.22 5.88 -32.49
C ALA A 109 9.74 7.07 -33.33
N ASN A 110 9.58 8.30 -32.84
CA ASN A 110 10.08 9.50 -33.52
C ASN A 110 11.61 9.48 -33.64
N LYS A 111 12.32 9.10 -32.57
CA LYS A 111 13.78 8.98 -32.60
C LYS A 111 14.25 7.97 -33.65
N LYS A 112 13.59 6.81 -33.77
CA LYS A 112 13.92 5.81 -34.79
C LYS A 112 13.68 6.32 -36.21
N MET A 113 12.68 7.18 -36.42
CA MET A 113 12.42 7.79 -37.73
C MET A 113 13.46 8.83 -38.12
N ASP A 114 13.99 9.61 -37.16
CA ASP A 114 15.04 10.60 -37.43
C ASP A 114 16.43 9.97 -37.70
N GLU A 115 16.64 8.73 -37.26
CA GLU A 115 17.87 7.96 -37.48
C GLU A 115 17.87 7.15 -38.80
N MET A 116 16.77 7.16 -39.56
CA MET A 116 16.65 6.53 -40.90
C MET A 116 16.87 7.52 -42.04
#